data_AF-A0AAW9HPI9-F1
#
_entry.id   AF-A0AAW9HPI9-F1
#
_cell.length_a   1.000
_cell.length_b   1.000
_cell.length_c   1.000
_cell.angle_alpha   90.00
_cell.angle_beta   90.00
_cell.angle_gamma   90.00
#
_symmetry.space_group_name_H-M   'P 1'
#
loop_
_entity.id
_entity.type
_entity.pdbx_description
1 polymer ?
#
loop_
_entity_poly.entity_id
_entity_poly.type
_entity_poly.pdbx_seq_one_letter_code
_entity_poly.pdbx_strand_id
1 'polypeptide(L)'
;MKHSDTCRADASDTAPGIPGVLGAEAMNRLRAGVLGANDGIVSVAAVVIAMGGARASSTAILLAGLAALIGGAVSMALGEYISVSSQRDAELDALRRRVDVARRADVVCRSAGVSEPAIENNIVSPFGAAFSSFFSFLAGGAVPFAASLLAPLGAIAPICFVVTVAALALTGWIAAWIGQVPPLRPTIRTAVGGTLGLALTFGIGALFGQVV
;
A
#
# COMPACT_ATOMS: atom_id res chain seq x y z
N MET A 1 28.63 -48.55 -27.17
CA MET A 1 27.66 -48.66 -26.08
C MET A 1 27.90 -47.49 -25.13
N LYS A 2 27.01 -46.50 -25.15
CA LYS A 2 27.11 -45.22 -24.43
C LYS A 2 26.40 -45.32 -23.07
N HIS A 3 27.10 -44.83 -22.05
CA HIS A 3 26.63 -43.92 -20.98
C HIS A 3 25.13 -43.90 -20.67
N SER A 4 24.70 -44.51 -19.56
CA SER A 4 24.62 -43.95 -18.19
C SER A 4 23.54 -42.88 -18.03
N ASP A 5 22.40 -43.33 -17.51
CA ASP A 5 21.64 -42.73 -16.41
C ASP A 5 21.52 -41.20 -16.35
N THR A 6 20.35 -40.69 -16.75
CA THR A 6 19.57 -39.73 -15.94
C THR A 6 18.10 -39.80 -16.37
N CYS A 7 17.42 -40.85 -15.93
CA CYS A 7 15.97 -40.87 -15.81
C CYS A 7 15.62 -40.33 -14.43
N ARG A 8 15.34 -39.02 -14.32
CA ARG A 8 14.72 -38.32 -13.18
C ARG A 8 14.56 -36.85 -13.58
N ALA A 9 13.48 -36.13 -13.33
CA ALA A 9 12.30 -36.41 -12.53
C ALA A 9 11.13 -35.65 -13.15
N ASP A 10 9.95 -36.22 -12.98
CA ASP A 10 8.68 -35.51 -12.98
C ASP A 10 8.81 -34.16 -12.25
N ALA A 11 8.54 -33.06 -12.94
CA ALA A 11 8.36 -31.74 -12.36
C ALA A 11 6.96 -31.19 -12.71
N SER A 12 5.99 -32.09 -12.86
CA SER A 12 4.58 -31.78 -12.66
C SER A 12 4.17 -31.97 -11.19
N ASP A 13 5.11 -31.75 -10.27
CA ASP A 13 4.79 -31.60 -8.87
C ASP A 13 4.21 -30.19 -8.69
N THR A 14 2.90 -30.10 -8.90
CA THR A 14 2.04 -29.22 -8.12
C THR A 14 2.46 -29.38 -6.67
N ALA A 15 3.38 -28.53 -6.21
CA ALA A 15 3.78 -28.51 -4.82
C ALA A 15 2.48 -28.44 -4.01
N PRO A 16 2.19 -29.43 -3.14
CA PRO A 16 1.02 -29.37 -2.28
C PRO A 16 1.15 -28.06 -1.52
N GLY A 17 0.17 -27.17 -1.70
CA GLY A 17 0.20 -25.82 -1.15
C GLY A 17 0.55 -25.91 0.33
N ILE A 18 1.76 -25.46 0.69
CA ILE A 18 2.18 -25.43 2.09
C ILE A 18 1.15 -24.52 2.79
N PRO A 19 0.35 -25.03 3.73
CA PRO A 19 -0.63 -24.21 4.41
C PRO A 19 0.14 -23.18 5.25
N GLY A 20 0.20 -21.94 4.77
CA GLY A 20 0.86 -20.84 5.47
C GLY A 20 1.59 -19.82 4.61
N VAL A 21 1.85 -20.07 3.32
CA VAL A 21 2.51 -19.07 2.45
C VAL A 21 1.46 -18.35 1.60
N LEU A 22 1.15 -17.10 1.95
CA LEU A 22 0.29 -16.23 1.15
C LEU A 22 0.87 -16.12 -0.27
N GLY A 23 0.08 -16.49 -1.29
CA GLY A 23 0.47 -16.35 -2.68
C GLY A 23 0.86 -14.91 -3.04
N ALA A 24 1.67 -14.73 -4.08
CA ALA A 24 2.23 -13.42 -4.47
C ALA A 24 1.17 -12.30 -4.60
N GLU A 25 -0.02 -12.65 -5.08
CA GLU A 25 -1.14 -11.71 -5.18
C GLU A 25 -1.67 -11.25 -3.80
N ALA A 26 -1.74 -12.17 -2.83
CA ALA A 26 -2.17 -11.84 -1.47
C ALA A 26 -1.13 -10.97 -0.75
N MET A 27 0.16 -11.21 -1.00
CA MET A 27 1.25 -10.36 -0.49
C MET A 27 1.18 -8.94 -1.06
N ASN A 28 0.93 -8.80 -2.36
CA ASN A 28 0.78 -7.47 -2.96
C ASN A 28 -0.47 -6.75 -2.42
N ARG A 29 -1.59 -7.45 -2.26
CA ARG A 29 -2.80 -6.90 -1.64
C ARG A 29 -2.58 -6.46 -0.20
N LEU A 30 -1.83 -7.23 0.58
CA LEU A 30 -1.48 -6.91 1.97
C LEU A 30 -0.58 -5.67 2.05
N ARG A 31 0.45 -5.58 1.21
CA ARG A 31 1.33 -4.40 1.12
C ARG A 31 0.52 -3.14 0.78
N ALA A 32 -0.30 -3.21 -0.25
CA ALA A 32 -1.17 -2.13 -0.69
C ALA A 32 -2.13 -1.69 0.43
N GLY A 33 -2.67 -2.65 1.18
CA GLY A 33 -3.53 -2.40 2.34
C GLY A 33 -2.83 -1.70 3.51
N VAL A 34 -1.62 -2.13 3.88
CA VAL A 34 -0.87 -1.48 4.98
C VAL A 34 -0.46 -0.06 4.61
N LEU A 35 -0.03 0.16 3.37
CA LEU A 35 0.28 1.49 2.85
C LEU A 35 -0.96 2.38 2.89
N GLY A 36 -2.11 1.87 2.46
CA GLY A 36 -3.36 2.64 2.46
C GLY A 36 -3.85 3.02 3.83
N ALA A 37 -3.86 2.10 4.78
CA ALA A 37 -4.25 2.42 6.15
C ALA A 37 -3.37 3.51 6.77
N ASN A 38 -2.05 3.42 6.60
CA ASN A 38 -1.13 4.41 7.15
C ASN A 38 -1.29 5.78 6.48
N ASP A 39 -1.43 5.80 5.15
CA ASP A 39 -1.61 7.04 4.39
C ASP A 39 -2.95 7.71 4.72
N GLY A 40 -4.02 6.93 4.89
CA GLY A 40 -5.32 7.42 5.32
C GLY A 40 -5.29 8.08 6.69
N ILE A 41 -4.62 7.45 7.66
CA ILE A 41 -4.45 8.02 9.01
C ILE A 41 -3.75 9.38 8.93
N VAL A 42 -2.59 9.44 8.27
CA VAL A 42 -1.78 10.68 8.24
C VAL A 42 -2.47 11.76 7.42
N SER A 43 -2.98 11.44 6.23
CA SER A 43 -3.55 12.41 5.30
C SER A 43 -4.81 13.09 5.83
N VAL A 44 -5.74 12.32 6.39
CA VAL A 44 -6.98 12.89 6.95
C VAL A 44 -6.68 13.67 8.24
N ALA A 45 -5.83 13.14 9.11
CA ALA A 45 -5.41 13.84 10.31
C ALA A 45 -4.68 15.15 10.01
N ALA A 46 -3.80 15.16 9.00
CA ALA A 46 -3.06 16.35 8.59
C ALA A 46 -4.00 17.50 8.21
N VAL A 47 -5.06 17.21 7.45
CA VAL A 47 -6.08 18.21 7.08
C VAL A 47 -6.86 18.69 8.31
N VAL A 48 -7.38 17.77 9.12
CA VAL A 48 -8.17 18.12 10.31
C VAL A 48 -7.35 18.95 11.31
N ILE A 49 -6.11 18.56 11.56
CA ILE A 49 -5.21 19.21 12.50
C ILE A 49 -4.76 20.57 11.95
N ALA A 50 -4.49 20.70 10.65
CA ALA A 50 -4.21 21.98 10.02
C ALA A 50 -5.38 22.96 10.16
N MET A 51 -6.61 22.51 9.88
CA MET A 51 -7.81 23.34 10.04
C MET A 51 -8.05 23.75 11.50
N GLY A 52 -7.75 22.87 12.44
CA GLY A 52 -7.76 23.19 13.86
C GLY A 52 -6.68 24.21 14.27
N GLY A 53 -5.48 24.13 13.68
CA GLY A 53 -4.44 25.15 13.82
C GLY A 53 -4.86 26.50 13.27
N ALA A 54 -5.58 26.50 12.14
CA ALA A 54 -6.17 27.70 11.54
C ALA A 54 -7.38 28.25 12.31
N ARG A 55 -7.77 27.62 13.43
CA ARG A 55 -8.96 27.98 14.24
C ARG A 55 -10.25 28.05 13.40
N ALA A 56 -10.36 27.16 12.41
CA ALA A 56 -11.54 27.10 11.56
C ALA A 56 -12.78 26.67 12.35
N SER A 57 -13.96 27.01 11.83
CA SER A 57 -15.22 26.53 12.40
C SER A 57 -15.32 25.01 12.33
N SER A 58 -16.02 24.40 13.29
CA SER A 58 -16.15 22.94 13.35
C SER A 58 -16.78 22.36 12.09
N THR A 59 -17.75 23.05 11.49
CA THR A 59 -18.34 22.66 10.21
C THR A 59 -17.28 22.63 9.09
N ALA A 60 -16.38 23.62 9.03
CA ALA A 60 -15.31 23.65 8.04
C ALA A 60 -14.29 22.53 8.26
N ILE A 61 -13.93 22.24 9.52
CA ILE A 61 -13.04 21.12 9.85
C ILE A 61 -13.63 19.79 9.41
N LEU A 62 -14.92 19.56 9.70
CA LEU A 62 -15.61 18.30 9.37
C LEU A 62 -15.79 18.13 7.86
N LEU A 63 -16.17 19.19 7.13
CA LEU A 63 -16.28 19.14 5.68
C LEU A 63 -14.92 18.88 5.01
N ALA A 64 -13.86 19.55 5.48
CA ALA A 64 -12.51 19.33 4.97
C ALA A 64 -12.02 17.91 5.28
N GLY A 65 -12.27 17.41 6.49
CA GLY A 65 -11.93 16.03 6.88
C GLY A 65 -12.66 14.98 6.04
N LEU A 66 -13.97 15.16 5.78
CA LEU A 66 -14.74 14.25 4.94
C LEU A 66 -14.28 14.30 3.47
N ALA A 67 -14.01 15.50 2.96
CA ALA A 67 -13.45 15.67 1.62
C ALA A 67 -12.08 15.00 1.49
N ALA A 68 -11.21 15.14 2.50
CA ALA A 68 -9.91 14.48 2.54
C ALA A 68 -10.05 12.94 2.60
N LEU A 69 -11.02 12.43 3.36
CA LEU A 69 -11.27 10.99 3.47
C LEU A 69 -11.70 10.38 2.13
N ILE A 70 -12.69 10.98 1.46
CA ILE A 70 -13.22 10.47 0.19
C ILE A 70 -12.24 10.73 -0.95
N GLY A 71 -11.77 11.98 -1.07
CA GLY A 71 -10.86 12.40 -2.13
C GLY A 71 -9.52 11.67 -2.05
N GLY A 72 -8.98 11.51 -0.84
CA GLY A 72 -7.76 10.75 -0.60
C GLY A 72 -7.89 9.28 -0.95
N ALA A 73 -8.98 8.62 -0.56
CA ALA A 73 -9.21 7.21 -0.89
C ALA A 73 -9.28 6.99 -2.41
N VAL A 74 -10.02 7.83 -3.13
CA VAL A 74 -10.11 7.76 -4.60
C VAL A 74 -8.76 8.02 -5.24
N SER A 75 -8.04 9.06 -4.81
CA SER A 75 -6.71 9.40 -5.33
C SER A 75 -5.72 8.25 -5.14
N MET A 76 -5.73 7.61 -3.96
CA MET A 76 -4.87 6.48 -3.67
C MET A 76 -5.21 5.25 -4.51
N ALA A 77 -6.49 4.91 -4.65
CA ALA A 77 -6.93 3.78 -5.47
C ALA A 77 -6.51 3.94 -6.93
N LEU A 78 -6.67 5.16 -7.47
CA LEU A 78 -6.23 5.49 -8.81
C LEU A 78 -4.70 5.45 -8.94
N GLY A 79 -3.97 5.97 -7.96
CA GLY A 79 -2.50 5.93 -7.94
C GLY A 79 -1.95 4.50 -7.94
N GLU A 80 -2.50 3.62 -7.12
CA GLU A 80 -2.10 2.21 -7.08
C GLU A 80 -2.49 1.49 -8.38
N TYR A 81 -3.68 1.75 -8.93
CA TYR A 81 -4.10 1.19 -10.22
C TYR A 81 -3.12 1.56 -11.34
N ILE A 82 -2.80 2.84 -11.49
CA ILE A 82 -1.90 3.37 -12.54
C ILE A 82 -0.49 2.81 -12.37
N SER A 83 0.00 2.75 -11.13
CA SER A 83 1.33 2.21 -10.82
C SER A 83 1.42 0.72 -11.18
N VAL A 84 0.46 -0.09 -10.71
CA VAL A 84 0.46 -1.54 -10.95
C VAL A 84 0.15 -1.87 -12.40
N SER A 85 -0.71 -1.10 -13.08
CA SER A 85 -0.96 -1.30 -14.51
C SER A 85 0.29 -1.03 -15.33
N SER A 86 1.05 0.02 -15.02
CA SER A 86 2.32 0.33 -15.70
C SER A 86 3.36 -0.77 -15.49
N GLN A 87 3.45 -1.32 -14.27
CA GLN A 87 4.31 -2.47 -13.99
C GLN A 87 3.92 -3.70 -14.79
N ARG A 88 2.61 -4.00 -14.86
CA ARG A 88 2.07 -5.10 -15.65
C ARG A 88 2.38 -4.94 -17.13
N ASP A 89 2.22 -3.74 -17.68
CA ASP A 89 2.47 -3.48 -19.10
C ASP A 89 3.97 -3.63 -19.43
N ALA A 90 4.86 -3.18 -18.54
CA ALA A 90 6.30 -3.38 -18.68
C ALA A 90 6.69 -4.87 -18.64
N GLU A 91 6.05 -5.67 -17.78
CA GLU A 91 6.24 -7.12 -17.70
C GLU A 91 5.73 -7.80 -18.97
N LEU A 92 4.55 -7.44 -19.47
CA LEU A 92 4.00 -7.97 -20.72
C LEU A 92 4.92 -7.69 -21.92
N ASP A 93 5.51 -6.50 -22.00
CA ASP A 93 6.46 -6.17 -23.06
C ASP A 93 7.81 -6.89 -22.90
N ALA A 94 8.25 -7.13 -21.67
CA ALA A 94 9.39 -8.01 -21.42
C ALA A 94 9.11 -9.45 -21.87
N LEU A 95 7.91 -9.97 -21.60
CA LEU A 95 7.48 -11.29 -22.02
C LEU A 95 7.35 -11.41 -23.53
N ARG A 96 6.74 -10.43 -24.21
CA ARG A 96 6.66 -10.37 -25.67
C ARG A 96 8.05 -10.47 -26.30
N ARG A 97 9.02 -9.70 -25.80
CA ARG A 97 10.42 -9.76 -26.26
C ARG A 97 11.06 -11.13 -26.02
N ARG A 98 10.83 -11.74 -24.85
CA ARG A 98 11.33 -13.09 -24.55
C ARG A 98 10.73 -14.14 -25.49
N VAL A 99 9.43 -14.05 -25.76
CA VAL A 99 8.72 -14.94 -26.71
C VAL A 99 9.18 -14.71 -28.14
N ASP A 100 9.45 -13.47 -28.57
CA ASP A 100 9.97 -13.19 -29.91
C ASP A 100 11.39 -13.75 -30.11
N VAL A 101 12.24 -13.64 -29.08
CA VAL A 101 13.58 -14.26 -29.07
C VAL A 101 13.45 -15.78 -29.05
N ALA A 102 12.57 -16.33 -28.21
CA ALA A 102 12.30 -17.76 -28.14
C ALA A 102 11.79 -18.30 -29.48
N ARG A 103 10.85 -17.63 -30.16
CA ARG A 103 10.36 -18.02 -31.50
C ARG A 103 11.48 -18.03 -32.53
N ARG A 104 12.37 -17.02 -32.52
CA ARG A 104 13.55 -17.01 -33.40
C ARG A 104 14.52 -18.15 -33.06
N ALA A 105 14.67 -18.45 -31.77
CA ALA A 105 15.48 -19.55 -31.29
C ALA A 105 14.83 -20.91 -31.59
N ASP A 106 13.51 -21.10 -31.50
CA ASP A 106 12.80 -22.36 -31.77
C ASP A 106 13.01 -22.81 -33.21
N VAL A 107 13.01 -21.90 -34.19
CA VAL A 107 13.41 -22.23 -35.57
C VAL A 107 14.81 -22.86 -35.62
N VAL A 108 15.74 -22.40 -34.78
CA VAL A 108 17.10 -22.94 -34.65
C VAL A 108 17.14 -24.21 -33.78
N CYS A 109 16.51 -24.22 -32.61
CA CYS A 109 16.47 -25.33 -31.66
C CYS A 109 15.74 -26.55 -32.23
N ARG A 110 14.68 -26.35 -33.01
CA ARG A 110 13.96 -27.40 -33.72
C ARG A 110 14.83 -28.03 -34.83
N SER A 111 15.74 -27.26 -35.43
CA SER A 111 16.77 -27.79 -36.32
C SER A 111 17.92 -28.49 -35.57
N ALA A 112 18.15 -28.14 -34.30
CA ALA A 112 19.22 -28.67 -33.45
C ALA A 112 18.77 -29.77 -32.46
N GLY A 113 17.47 -30.08 -32.38
CA GLY A 113 16.90 -31.11 -31.50
C GLY A 113 16.84 -30.77 -30.00
N VAL A 114 16.74 -29.49 -29.62
CA VAL A 114 16.74 -29.05 -28.20
C VAL A 114 15.36 -28.53 -27.78
N SER A 115 14.89 -28.87 -26.58
CA SER A 115 13.60 -28.47 -26.01
C SER A 115 13.62 -27.06 -25.39
N GLU A 116 12.51 -26.31 -25.51
CA GLU A 116 12.36 -24.92 -25.04
C GLU A 116 12.25 -24.77 -23.50
N PRO A 117 12.73 -23.65 -22.93
CA PRO A 117 12.52 -23.32 -21.52
C PRO A 117 11.11 -22.79 -21.25
N ALA A 118 10.51 -23.23 -20.13
CA ALA A 118 9.20 -22.76 -19.66
C ALA A 118 9.28 -21.33 -19.10
N ILE A 119 8.39 -20.45 -19.55
CA ILE A 119 8.26 -19.07 -19.05
C ILE A 119 7.16 -19.05 -17.98
N GLU A 120 7.54 -18.95 -16.70
CA GLU A 120 6.60 -18.74 -15.60
C GLU A 120 6.16 -17.26 -15.54
N ASN A 121 4.85 -17.01 -15.57
CA ASN A 121 4.26 -15.67 -15.57
C ASN A 121 3.40 -15.45 -14.33
N ASN A 122 3.74 -14.46 -13.53
CA ASN A 122 2.99 -14.09 -12.33
C ASN A 122 2.46 -12.66 -12.47
N ILE A 123 1.42 -12.52 -13.30
CA ILE A 123 0.87 -11.21 -13.66
C ILE A 123 0.13 -10.62 -12.46
N VAL A 124 0.62 -9.49 -11.96
CA VAL A 124 0.03 -8.75 -10.84
C VAL A 124 -1.35 -8.19 -11.23
N SER A 125 -2.34 -8.26 -10.33
CA SER A 125 -3.69 -7.76 -10.56
C SER A 125 -3.85 -6.27 -10.15
N PRO A 126 -4.06 -5.32 -11.10
CA PRO A 126 -4.14 -3.89 -10.77
C PRO A 126 -5.37 -3.52 -9.94
N PHE A 127 -6.53 -4.09 -10.27
CA PHE A 127 -7.78 -3.84 -9.54
C PHE A 127 -7.71 -4.36 -8.10
N GLY A 128 -7.08 -5.51 -7.86
CA GLY A 128 -6.97 -6.09 -6.52
C GLY A 128 -6.16 -5.19 -5.58
N ALA A 129 -5.05 -4.62 -6.06
CA ALA A 129 -4.25 -3.68 -5.31
C ALA A 129 -4.98 -2.34 -5.07
N ALA A 130 -5.68 -1.82 -6.09
CA ALA A 130 -6.43 -0.57 -6.00
C ALA A 130 -7.58 -0.65 -4.97
N PHE A 131 -8.39 -1.70 -4.99
CA PHE A 131 -9.49 -1.86 -4.02
C PHE A 131 -8.98 -2.08 -2.60
N SER A 132 -7.92 -2.87 -2.41
CA SER A 132 -7.29 -3.05 -1.09
C SER A 132 -6.82 -1.72 -0.53
N SER A 133 -6.17 -0.89 -1.35
CA SER A 133 -5.71 0.45 -0.97
C SER A 133 -6.87 1.39 -0.64
N PHE A 134 -7.95 1.38 -1.45
CA PHE A 134 -9.13 2.21 -1.23
C PHE A 134 -9.76 1.97 0.15
N PHE A 135 -10.09 0.71 0.45
CA PHE A 135 -10.78 0.36 1.70
C PHE A 135 -9.87 0.50 2.92
N SER A 136 -8.59 0.17 2.78
CA SER A 136 -7.63 0.38 3.87
C SER A 136 -7.41 1.86 4.16
N PHE A 137 -7.33 2.72 3.14
CA PHE A 137 -7.26 4.17 3.31
C PHE A 137 -8.49 4.70 4.04
N LEU A 138 -9.70 4.30 3.61
CA LEU A 138 -10.92 4.69 4.30
C LEU A 138 -10.93 4.22 5.76
N ALA A 139 -10.54 2.98 6.02
CA ALA A 139 -10.48 2.45 7.38
C ALA A 139 -9.47 3.21 8.25
N GLY A 140 -8.28 3.51 7.70
CA GLY A 140 -7.25 4.29 8.38
C GLY A 140 -7.68 5.73 8.65
N GLY A 141 -8.16 6.43 7.62
CA GLY A 141 -8.60 7.82 7.71
C GLY A 141 -9.89 8.04 8.50
N ALA A 142 -10.73 7.00 8.62
CA ALA A 142 -11.92 7.06 9.46
C ALA A 142 -11.58 7.26 10.94
N VAL A 143 -10.42 6.78 11.41
CA VAL A 143 -10.00 6.93 12.81
C VAL A 143 -9.84 8.41 13.22
N PRO A 144 -8.97 9.21 12.58
CA PRO A 144 -8.85 10.64 12.90
C PRO A 144 -10.12 11.44 12.55
N PHE A 145 -10.86 11.03 11.51
CA PHE A 145 -12.14 11.68 11.19
C PHE A 145 -13.19 11.47 12.31
N ALA A 146 -13.34 10.24 12.80
CA ALA A 146 -14.23 9.94 13.92
C ALA A 146 -13.78 10.67 15.20
N ALA A 147 -12.48 10.76 15.46
CA ALA A 147 -11.95 11.56 16.57
C ALA A 147 -12.37 13.03 16.47
N SER A 148 -12.38 13.60 15.26
CA SER A 148 -12.81 14.98 15.02
C SER A 148 -14.30 15.22 15.23
N LEU A 149 -15.13 14.20 15.00
CA LEU A 149 -16.58 14.25 15.24
C LEU A 149 -16.93 14.20 16.73
N LEU A 150 -16.17 13.43 17.51
CA LEU A 150 -16.43 13.20 18.93
C LEU A 150 -15.74 14.23 19.83
N ALA A 151 -14.76 14.96 19.32
CA ALA A 151 -14.01 15.93 20.09
C ALA A 151 -14.86 17.19 20.41
N PRO A 152 -14.78 17.73 21.64
CA PRO A 152 -15.40 19.01 21.96
C PRO A 152 -14.80 20.15 21.11
N LEU A 153 -15.61 21.16 20.83
CA LEU A 153 -15.36 22.24 19.86
C LEU A 153 -14.01 22.96 20.05
N GLY A 154 -13.47 23.01 21.26
CA GLY A 154 -12.18 23.64 21.58
C GLY A 154 -10.96 22.71 21.58
N ALA A 155 -11.14 21.40 21.44
CA ALA A 155 -10.06 20.41 21.58
C ALA A 155 -9.92 19.46 20.38
N ILE A 156 -10.54 19.77 19.24
CA ILE A 156 -10.49 18.92 18.03
C ILE A 156 -9.05 18.62 17.61
N ALA A 157 -8.21 19.65 17.47
CA ALA A 157 -6.81 19.47 17.05
C ALA A 157 -5.98 18.60 18.01
N PRO A 158 -5.88 18.89 19.33
CA PRO A 158 -5.06 18.09 20.23
C PRO A 158 -5.59 16.66 20.41
N ILE A 159 -6.92 16.46 20.45
CA ILE A 159 -7.49 15.11 20.55
C ILE A 159 -7.20 14.31 19.29
N CYS A 160 -7.44 14.90 18.11
CA CYS A 160 -7.14 14.24 16.83
C CYS A 160 -5.65 13.90 16.72
N PHE A 161 -4.75 14.79 17.17
CA PHE A 161 -3.31 14.51 17.20
C PHE A 161 -2.98 13.29 18.06
N VAL A 162 -3.46 13.23 19.32
CA VAL A 162 -3.19 12.09 20.22
C VAL A 162 -3.75 10.79 19.65
N VAL A 163 -4.99 10.81 19.15
CA VAL A 163 -5.62 9.63 18.54
C VAL A 163 -4.86 9.17 17.30
N THR A 164 -4.38 10.11 16.47
CA THR A 164 -3.60 9.79 15.27
C THR A 164 -2.27 9.16 15.61
N VAL A 165 -1.53 9.71 16.59
CA VAL A 165 -0.25 9.13 17.03
C VAL A 165 -0.47 7.72 17.61
N ALA A 166 -1.53 7.51 18.40
CA ALA A 166 -1.89 6.19 18.89
C ALA A 166 -2.24 5.22 17.74
N ALA A 167 -2.99 5.68 16.74
CA ALA A 167 -3.32 4.90 15.56
C ALA A 167 -2.08 4.51 14.74
N LEU A 168 -1.14 5.44 14.53
CA LEU A 168 0.15 5.17 13.85
C LEU A 168 1.03 4.19 14.63
N ALA A 169 1.05 4.31 15.96
CA ALA A 169 1.77 3.39 16.79
C ALA A 169 1.18 1.97 16.68
N LEU A 170 -0.15 1.87 16.70
CA LEU A 170 -0.88 0.61 16.54
C LEU A 170 -0.66 0.00 15.15
N THR A 171 -0.79 0.77 14.07
CA THR A 171 -0.56 0.25 12.71
C THR A 171 0.90 -0.14 12.49
N GLY A 172 1.86 0.62 13.02
CA GLY A 172 3.27 0.25 13.00
C GLY A 172 3.55 -1.06 13.74
N TRP A 173 2.88 -1.28 14.88
CA TRP A 173 2.97 -2.52 15.65
C TRP A 173 2.35 -3.71 14.91
N ILE A 174 1.13 -3.55 14.37
CA ILE A 174 0.43 -4.58 13.58
C ILE A 174 1.25 -4.95 12.33
N ALA A 175 1.79 -3.96 11.61
CA ALA A 175 2.61 -4.20 10.42
C ALA A 175 3.87 -5.03 10.74
N ALA A 176 4.52 -4.75 11.88
CA ALA A 176 5.67 -5.52 12.32
C ALA A 176 5.30 -6.93 12.79
N TRP A 177 4.14 -7.08 13.44
CA TRP A 177 3.61 -8.38 13.83
C TRP A 177 3.31 -9.27 12.62
N ILE A 178 2.65 -8.72 11.61
CA ILE A 178 2.38 -9.43 10.34
C ILE A 178 3.70 -9.76 9.62
N GLY A 179 4.67 -8.85 9.66
CA GLY A 179 5.99 -9.04 9.05
C GLY A 179 6.93 -9.97 9.82
N GLN A 180 6.55 -10.46 11.01
CA GLN A 180 7.41 -11.28 11.88
C GLN A 180 8.75 -10.59 12.23
N VAL A 181 8.74 -9.26 12.39
CA VAL A 181 9.93 -8.44 12.73
C VAL A 181 9.73 -7.80 14.11
N PRO A 182 10.78 -7.60 14.93
CA PRO A 182 10.67 -6.89 16.21
C PRO A 182 9.98 -5.51 16.04
N PRO A 183 8.89 -5.22 16.79
CA PRO A 183 7.98 -4.14 16.46
C PRO A 183 8.49 -2.73 16.77
N LEU A 184 9.50 -2.61 17.63
CA LEU A 184 9.93 -1.30 18.15
C LEU A 184 10.39 -0.34 17.04
N ARG A 185 11.22 -0.82 16.11
CA ARG A 185 11.83 0.05 15.07
C ARG A 185 10.80 0.52 14.03
N PRO A 186 9.96 -0.36 13.44
CA PRO A 186 8.91 0.07 12.52
C PRO A 186 7.92 1.03 13.17
N THR A 187 7.45 0.73 14.39
CA THR A 187 6.52 1.58 15.14
C THR A 187 7.08 2.98 15.38
N ILE A 188 8.32 3.09 15.88
CA ILE A 188 8.95 4.39 16.13
C ILE A 188 9.09 5.18 14.83
N ARG A 189 9.54 4.56 13.73
CA ARG A 189 9.71 5.25 12.44
C ARG A 189 8.39 5.82 11.93
N THR A 190 7.32 5.02 11.98
CA THR A 190 5.99 5.44 11.54
C THR A 190 5.43 6.55 12.41
N ALA A 191 5.54 6.41 13.74
CA ALA A 191 5.07 7.42 14.68
C ALA A 191 5.84 8.73 14.54
N VAL A 192 7.17 8.70 14.50
CA VAL A 192 8.02 9.90 14.36
C VAL A 192 7.75 10.60 13.03
N GLY A 193 7.71 9.85 11.92
CA GLY A 193 7.42 10.41 10.60
C GLY A 193 6.05 11.08 10.55
N GLY A 194 5.01 10.40 11.07
CA GLY A 194 3.66 10.96 11.13
C GLY A 194 3.57 12.18 12.04
N THR A 195 4.12 12.12 13.26
CA THR A 195 4.13 13.26 14.19
C THR A 195 4.81 14.48 13.61
N LEU A 196 5.96 14.33 12.93
CA LEU A 196 6.64 15.44 12.26
C LEU A 196 5.79 16.05 11.14
N GLY A 197 5.14 15.22 10.32
CA GLY A 197 4.23 15.68 9.28
C GLY A 197 3.05 16.46 9.85
N LEU A 198 2.42 15.95 10.92
CA LEU A 198 1.30 16.61 11.59
C LEU A 198 1.71 17.93 12.27
N ALA A 199 2.90 17.98 12.87
CA ALA A 199 3.43 19.21 13.46
C ALA A 199 3.63 20.30 12.41
N LEU A 200 4.14 19.92 11.22
CA LEU A 200 4.30 20.84 10.10
C LEU A 200 2.94 21.35 9.60
N THR A 201 1.96 20.47 9.40
CA THR A 201 0.65 20.86 8.87
C THR A 201 -0.14 21.69 9.88
N PHE A 202 -0.04 21.38 11.18
CA PHE A 202 -0.54 22.24 12.25
C PHE A 202 0.11 23.62 12.20
N GLY A 203 1.43 23.69 12.06
CA GLY A 203 2.19 24.93 11.96
C GLY A 203 1.73 25.80 10.78
N ILE A 204 1.54 25.19 9.61
CA ILE A 204 0.98 25.88 8.43
C ILE A 204 -0.41 26.44 8.77
N GLY A 205 -1.31 25.62 9.31
CA GLY A 205 -2.64 26.08 9.74
C GLY A 205 -2.57 27.24 10.73
N ALA A 206 -1.71 27.13 11.75
CA ALA A 206 -1.52 28.15 12.77
C ALA A 206 -1.01 29.49 12.20
N LEU A 207 -0.18 29.47 11.14
CA LEU A 207 0.25 30.69 10.46
C LEU A 207 -0.93 31.42 9.80
N PHE A 208 -1.81 30.69 9.10
CA PHE A 208 -2.98 31.28 8.46
C PHE A 208 -4.06 31.70 9.45
N GLY A 209 -4.17 31.04 10.61
CA GLY A 209 -5.10 31.41 11.69
C GLY A 209 -4.73 32.70 12.44
N GLN A 210 -3.61 33.35 12.11
CA GLN A 210 -3.25 34.69 12.62
C GLN A 210 -3.63 35.81 11.64
N VAL A 211 -3.99 35.45 10.40
CA VAL A 211 -4.28 36.40 9.31
C VAL A 211 -5.79 36.62 9.13
N VAL A 212 -6.61 35.77 9.74
CA VAL A 212 -8.09 35.77 9.66
C VAL A 212 -8.70 36.12 11.01
#